data_AF-A0A3N5YEI9-F1
#
_entry.id   AF-A0A3N5YEI9-F1
#
_cell.length_a   1.000
_cell.length_b   1.000
_cell.length_c   1.000
_cell.angle_alpha   90.00
_cell.angle_beta   90.00
_cell.angle_gamma   90.00
#
_symmetry.space_group_name_H-M   'P 1'
#
loop_
_entity.id
_entity.type
_entity.pdbx_description
1 polymer ?
#
loop_
_entity_poly.entity_id
_entity_poly.type
_entity_poly.pdbx_seq_one_letter_code
_entity_poly.pdbx_strand_id
1 'polypeptide(L)'
;MSIWMILIPIIIVYHMFRFKKYVDGKNKFAQNYLKSREQALDAAHAVVAEGRAKEVNSITGQIPLPAEARGPYSHLLSVLADHYVALLQAEGETIDALLRRAYRSRTDYLLFFNQLSQAEKRLNAALRPHLDQEHKEIDEAIRRIQEISEHMRREEAYRVFA
;
A
#
# COMPACT_ATOMS: atom_id res chain seq x y z
N MET A 1 -6.89 -17.20 -3.73
CA MET A 1 -7.10 -15.78 -3.37
C MET A 1 -5.94 -14.98 -3.95
N SER A 2 -6.21 -13.85 -4.59
CA SER A 2 -5.16 -13.08 -5.30
C SER A 2 -4.38 -12.21 -4.30
N ILE A 3 -3.04 -12.30 -4.27
CA ILE A 3 -2.16 -11.54 -3.38
C ILE A 3 -2.39 -10.03 -3.44
N TRP A 4 -2.84 -9.55 -4.60
CA TRP A 4 -3.27 -8.17 -4.83
C TRP A 4 -4.36 -7.71 -3.86
N MET A 5 -5.19 -8.62 -3.33
CA MET A 5 -6.25 -8.32 -2.36
C MET A 5 -5.73 -8.10 -0.93
N ILE A 6 -4.56 -8.63 -0.57
CA ILE A 6 -3.93 -8.50 0.77
C ILE A 6 -3.10 -7.21 0.87
N LEU A 7 -2.64 -6.70 -0.27
CA LEU A 7 -2.07 -5.36 -0.41
C LEU A 7 -3.15 -4.27 -0.44
N ILE A 8 -4.45 -4.56 -0.28
CA ILE A 8 -5.51 -3.53 -0.19
C ILE A 8 -5.65 -3.07 1.26
N PRO A 9 -5.18 -1.85 1.61
CA PRO A 9 -5.94 -1.04 2.58
C PRO A 9 -6.02 0.48 2.34
N ILE A 10 -7.13 1.01 2.89
CA ILE A 10 -7.46 2.34 3.44
C ILE A 10 -7.40 3.59 2.54
N ILE A 11 -6.62 3.64 1.45
CA ILE A 11 -6.70 4.79 0.52
C ILE A 11 -8.09 4.88 -0.16
N ILE A 12 -8.89 3.82 -0.02
CA ILE A 12 -10.30 3.72 -0.43
C ILE A 12 -11.09 4.95 -0.01
N VAL A 13 -10.89 5.43 1.22
CA VAL A 13 -11.83 6.39 1.81
C VAL A 13 -11.55 7.82 1.38
N TYR A 14 -10.29 8.24 1.24
CA TYR A 14 -9.99 9.57 0.69
C TYR A 14 -10.49 9.73 -0.75
N HIS A 15 -10.28 8.72 -1.60
CA HIS A 15 -10.67 8.79 -3.01
C HIS A 15 -12.15 8.54 -3.24
N MET A 16 -12.79 7.57 -2.57
CA MET A 16 -14.24 7.34 -2.74
C MET A 16 -15.06 8.57 -2.38
N PHE A 17 -14.66 9.32 -1.35
CA PHE A 17 -15.47 10.42 -0.84
C PHE A 17 -15.18 11.76 -1.50
N ARG A 18 -13.94 12.03 -1.98
CA ARG A 18 -13.67 13.19 -2.86
C ARG A 18 -14.44 13.10 -4.18
N PHE A 19 -14.67 11.88 -4.67
CA PHE A 19 -15.40 11.62 -5.90
C PHE A 19 -16.81 11.12 -5.58
N LYS A 20 -17.66 12.00 -5.03
CA LYS A 20 -19.12 11.83 -4.93
C LYS A 20 -19.72 11.54 -6.34
N LYS A 21 -19.65 10.27 -6.79
CA LYS A 21 -20.45 9.60 -7.84
C LYS A 21 -19.94 8.17 -8.01
N TYR A 22 -20.76 7.22 -7.56
CA TYR A 22 -20.42 5.83 -7.21
C TYR A 22 -20.00 4.91 -8.39
N VAL A 23 -19.72 5.45 -9.57
CA VAL A 23 -19.19 4.68 -10.74
C VAL A 23 -17.85 5.27 -11.19
N ASP A 24 -17.75 6.59 -11.35
CA ASP A 24 -16.48 7.27 -11.67
C ASP A 24 -15.47 7.21 -10.52
N GLY A 25 -15.95 7.23 -9.27
CA GLY A 25 -15.12 7.10 -8.08
C GLY A 25 -14.39 5.76 -8.01
N LYS A 26 -15.01 4.66 -8.47
CA LYS A 26 -14.39 3.31 -8.49
C LYS A 26 -13.29 3.19 -9.53
N ASN A 27 -13.50 3.74 -10.73
CA ASN A 27 -12.49 3.70 -11.80
C ASN A 27 -11.31 4.62 -11.47
N LYS A 28 -11.55 5.84 -10.98
CA LYS A 28 -10.49 6.74 -10.50
C LYS A 28 -9.80 6.18 -9.26
N PHE A 29 -10.51 5.43 -8.42
CA PHE A 29 -9.90 4.69 -7.32
C PHE A 29 -8.96 3.61 -7.85
N ALA A 30 -9.43 2.72 -8.73
CA ALA A 30 -8.59 1.66 -9.30
C ALA A 30 -7.35 2.25 -10.00
N GLN A 31 -7.52 3.33 -10.76
CA GLN A 31 -6.43 4.04 -11.42
C GLN A 31 -5.44 4.63 -10.41
N ASN A 32 -5.88 5.36 -9.39
CA ASN A 32 -4.97 5.97 -8.41
C ASN A 32 -4.36 4.95 -7.43
N TYR A 33 -5.10 3.87 -7.11
CA TYR A 33 -4.67 2.76 -6.25
C TYR A 33 -3.57 1.93 -6.92
N LEU A 34 -3.78 1.59 -8.20
CA LEU A 34 -2.78 0.87 -8.98
C LEU A 34 -1.59 1.78 -9.23
N LYS A 35 -1.82 3.08 -9.49
CA LYS A 35 -0.74 4.03 -9.74
C LYS A 35 0.30 4.07 -8.60
N SER A 36 -0.10 4.09 -7.34
CA SER A 36 0.90 4.06 -6.24
C SER A 36 1.72 2.77 -6.18
N ARG A 37 1.13 1.65 -6.60
CA ARG A 37 1.78 0.32 -6.61
C ARG A 37 2.66 0.14 -7.84
N GLU A 38 2.17 0.56 -8.99
CA GLU A 38 2.91 0.68 -10.24
C GLU A 38 4.15 1.55 -10.02
N GLN A 39 3.99 2.74 -9.44
CA GLN A 39 5.09 3.63 -9.11
C GLN A 39 6.12 3.02 -8.14
N ALA A 40 5.65 2.34 -7.10
CA ALA A 40 6.54 1.65 -6.18
C ALA A 40 7.25 0.46 -6.86
N LEU A 41 6.59 -0.22 -7.80
CA LEU A 41 7.15 -1.32 -8.58
C LEU A 41 8.17 -0.80 -9.61
N ASP A 42 7.89 0.31 -10.27
CA ASP A 42 8.83 0.99 -11.19
C ASP A 42 10.08 1.42 -10.44
N ALA A 43 9.91 2.01 -9.25
CA ALA A 43 11.03 2.37 -8.38
C ALA A 43 11.84 1.12 -7.97
N ALA A 44 11.17 0.01 -7.65
CA ALA A 44 11.85 -1.24 -7.32
C ALA A 44 12.59 -1.84 -8.52
N HIS A 45 11.99 -1.78 -9.71
CA HIS A 45 12.61 -2.23 -10.95
C HIS A 45 13.85 -1.39 -11.28
N ALA A 46 13.81 -0.06 -11.13
CA ALA A 46 14.97 0.81 -11.31
C ALA A 46 16.13 0.46 -10.36
N VAL A 47 15.82 0.08 -9.11
CA VAL A 47 16.82 -0.39 -8.15
C VAL A 47 17.45 -1.70 -8.62
N VAL A 48 16.64 -2.70 -8.99
CA VAL A 48 17.13 -4.05 -9.31
C VAL A 48 17.80 -4.13 -10.68
N ALA A 49 17.22 -3.50 -11.71
CA ALA A 49 17.70 -3.59 -13.08
C ALA A 49 18.80 -2.56 -13.42
N GLU A 50 18.74 -1.36 -12.80
CA GLU A 50 19.61 -0.24 -13.18
C GLU A 50 20.59 0.16 -12.06
N GLY A 51 20.51 -0.46 -10.88
CA GLY A 51 21.35 -0.14 -9.72
C GLY A 51 21.11 1.26 -9.16
N ARG A 52 19.97 1.89 -9.49
CA ARG A 52 19.64 3.25 -9.04
C ARG A 52 19.20 3.25 -7.58
N ALA A 53 19.33 4.41 -6.93
CA ALA A 53 18.77 4.61 -5.60
C ALA A 53 17.23 4.53 -5.65
N LYS A 54 16.61 4.12 -4.54
CA LYS A 54 15.15 4.07 -4.38
C LYS A 54 14.57 5.49 -4.36
N GLU A 55 14.29 6.05 -5.53
CA GLU A 55 13.74 7.40 -5.69
C GLU A 55 12.20 7.40 -5.67
N VAL A 56 11.62 7.31 -4.48
CA VAL A 56 10.15 7.42 -4.30
C VAL A 56 9.67 8.88 -4.15
N ASN A 57 10.59 9.83 -3.94
CA ASN A 57 10.24 11.23 -3.70
C ASN A 57 9.85 12.00 -4.99
N SER A 58 10.52 11.72 -6.11
CA SER A 58 10.25 12.32 -7.43
C SER A 58 8.84 12.01 -7.94
N ILE A 59 8.29 10.88 -7.48
CA ILE A 59 6.96 10.35 -7.81
C ILE A 59 5.84 11.15 -7.11
N THR A 60 6.08 11.63 -5.90
CA THR A 60 5.04 12.32 -5.08
C THR A 60 4.65 13.70 -5.60
N GLY A 61 5.47 14.32 -6.45
CA GLY A 61 5.20 15.63 -7.04
C GLY A 61 4.04 15.65 -8.05
N GLN A 62 3.59 14.49 -8.52
CA GLN A 62 2.57 14.39 -9.58
C GLN A 62 1.13 14.20 -9.08
N ILE A 63 0.94 13.98 -7.76
CA ILE A 63 -0.39 13.76 -7.18
C ILE A 63 -0.79 14.99 -6.36
N PRO A 64 -1.99 15.55 -6.57
CA PRO A 64 -2.47 16.70 -5.80
C PRO A 64 -2.86 16.25 -4.38
N LEU A 65 -1.84 16.04 -3.54
CA LEU A 65 -1.95 15.76 -2.11
C LEU A 65 -1.72 17.04 -1.29
N PRO A 66 -2.45 17.20 -0.15
CA PRO A 66 -2.09 18.18 0.87
C PRO A 66 -0.61 18.06 1.25
N ALA A 67 0.03 19.19 1.57
CA ALA A 67 1.47 19.23 1.85
C ALA A 67 1.85 18.27 2.99
N GLU A 68 0.98 18.18 3.99
CA GLU A 68 1.05 17.35 5.18
C GLU A 68 1.00 15.85 4.86
N ALA A 69 0.32 15.48 3.77
CA ALA A 69 0.17 14.09 3.33
C ALA A 69 1.31 13.62 2.42
N ARG A 70 2.12 14.53 1.84
CA ARG A 70 3.21 14.16 0.91
C ARG A 70 4.29 13.30 1.56
N GLY A 71 4.74 13.67 2.75
CA GLY A 71 5.74 12.90 3.51
C GLY A 71 5.25 11.48 3.86
N PRO A 72 4.08 11.34 4.52
CA PRO A 72 3.46 10.04 4.78
C PRO A 72 3.22 9.20 3.51
N TYR A 73 2.85 9.84 2.39
CA TYR A 73 2.67 9.16 1.12
C TYR A 73 3.99 8.64 0.54
N SER A 74 5.06 9.44 0.57
CA SER A 74 6.41 8.99 0.19
C SER A 74 6.87 7.81 1.05
N HIS A 75 6.63 7.87 2.36
CA HIS A 75 6.97 6.76 3.26
C HIS A 75 6.21 5.48 2.91
N LEU A 76 4.91 5.58 2.57
CA LEU A 76 4.13 4.44 2.10
C LEU A 76 4.71 3.83 0.80
N LEU A 77 5.04 4.67 -0.18
CA LEU A 77 5.69 4.22 -1.42
C LEU A 77 7.03 3.55 -1.15
N SER A 78 7.81 4.08 -0.21
CA SER A 78 9.09 3.52 0.21
C SER A 78 8.96 2.10 0.76
N VAL A 79 7.97 1.87 1.63
CA VAL A 79 7.69 0.53 2.21
C VAL A 79 7.23 -0.46 1.14
N LEU A 80 6.40 -0.02 0.19
CA LEU A 80 5.97 -0.86 -0.93
C LEU A 80 7.12 -1.19 -1.88
N ALA A 81 7.96 -0.20 -2.19
CA ALA A 81 9.13 -0.40 -3.05
C ALA A 81 10.12 -1.38 -2.42
N ASP A 82 10.37 -1.31 -1.11
CA ASP A 82 11.22 -2.29 -0.42
C ASP A 82 10.69 -3.72 -0.55
N HIS A 83 9.37 -3.90 -0.42
CA HIS A 83 8.72 -5.20 -0.64
C HIS A 83 8.94 -5.70 -2.07
N TYR A 84 8.73 -4.85 -3.06
CA TYR A 84 8.91 -5.25 -4.46
C TYR A 84 10.38 -5.52 -4.82
N VAL A 85 11.33 -4.75 -4.27
CA VAL A 85 12.77 -5.05 -4.44
C VAL A 85 13.07 -6.43 -3.88
N ALA A 86 12.60 -6.74 -2.66
CA ALA A 86 12.82 -8.04 -2.04
C ALA A 86 12.22 -9.20 -2.87
N LEU A 87 11.05 -8.99 -3.48
CA LEU A 87 10.43 -9.97 -4.37
C LEU A 87 11.15 -10.13 -5.72
N LEU A 88 11.57 -9.03 -6.34
CA LEU A 88 12.27 -9.03 -7.63
C LEU A 88 13.68 -9.64 -7.53
N GLN A 89 14.32 -9.54 -6.35
CA GLN A 89 15.61 -10.16 -6.07
C GLN A 89 15.48 -11.62 -5.62
N ALA A 90 14.28 -12.07 -5.26
CA ALA A 90 14.04 -13.45 -4.87
C ALA A 90 13.88 -14.35 -6.10
N GLU A 91 14.41 -15.57 -6.01
CA GLU A 91 14.20 -16.61 -7.02
C GLU A 91 12.99 -17.48 -6.66
N GLY A 92 12.12 -17.76 -7.62
CA GLY A 92 10.97 -18.65 -7.41
C GLY A 92 9.99 -18.67 -8.57
N GLU A 93 9.38 -19.82 -8.81
CA GLU A 93 8.39 -20.03 -9.88
C GLU A 93 6.95 -19.70 -9.45
N THR A 94 6.73 -19.51 -8.14
CA THR A 94 5.43 -19.15 -7.57
C THR A 94 5.60 -17.97 -6.62
N ILE A 95 4.51 -17.20 -6.42
CA ILE A 95 4.57 -16.06 -5.52
C ILE A 95 4.88 -16.49 -4.08
N ASP A 96 4.36 -17.63 -3.64
CA ASP A 96 4.66 -18.18 -2.31
C ASP A 96 6.16 -18.52 -2.18
N ALA A 97 6.79 -19.03 -3.25
CA ALA A 97 8.23 -19.26 -3.26
C ALA A 97 9.02 -17.95 -3.18
N LEU A 98 8.62 -16.93 -3.94
CA LEU A 98 9.22 -15.59 -3.88
C LEU A 98 9.10 -14.98 -2.48
N LEU A 99 7.93 -15.04 -1.87
CA LEU A 99 7.67 -14.53 -0.52
C LEU A 99 8.50 -15.26 0.54
N ARG A 100 8.56 -16.59 0.47
CA ARG A 100 9.38 -17.40 1.39
C ARG A 100 10.87 -17.06 1.25
N ARG A 101 11.36 -16.82 0.04
CA ARG A 101 12.76 -16.46 -0.21
C ARG A 101 13.08 -15.03 0.22
N ALA A 102 12.19 -14.08 -0.09
CA ALA A 102 12.33 -12.67 0.27
C ALA A 102 12.33 -12.46 1.79
N TYR A 103 11.37 -13.06 2.50
CA TYR A 103 11.17 -12.81 3.92
C TYR A 103 11.76 -13.87 4.85
N ARG A 104 12.06 -15.08 4.37
CA ARG A 104 12.68 -16.20 5.11
C ARG A 104 11.85 -16.78 6.26
N SER A 105 11.09 -15.96 6.98
CA SER A 105 10.25 -16.37 8.10
C SER A 105 8.90 -15.66 8.10
N ARG A 106 7.92 -16.28 8.77
CA ARG A 106 6.61 -15.67 9.02
C ARG A 106 6.74 -14.36 9.80
N THR A 107 7.67 -14.31 10.76
CA THR A 107 7.89 -13.14 11.62
C THR A 107 8.34 -11.93 10.81
N ASP A 108 9.28 -12.13 9.88
CA ASP A 108 9.78 -11.06 9.02
C ASP A 108 8.70 -10.55 8.05
N TYR A 109 7.86 -11.46 7.54
CA TYR A 109 6.74 -11.07 6.69
C TYR A 109 5.65 -10.31 7.46
N LEU A 110 5.35 -10.71 8.70
CA LEU A 110 4.46 -9.98 9.60
C LEU A 110 5.04 -8.60 9.99
N LEU A 111 6.36 -8.49 10.15
CA LEU A 111 7.02 -7.21 10.40
C LEU A 111 6.81 -6.24 9.25
N PHE A 112 6.95 -6.71 8.00
CA PHE A 112 6.60 -5.91 6.82
C PHE A 112 5.14 -5.46 6.85
N PHE A 113 4.19 -6.35 7.14
CA PHE A 113 2.78 -5.97 7.23
C PHE A 113 2.52 -4.93 8.32
N ASN A 114 3.22 -5.01 9.46
CA ASN A 114 3.14 -4.00 10.52
C ASN A 114 3.67 -2.63 10.04
N GLN A 115 4.81 -2.60 9.35
CA GLN A 115 5.37 -1.37 8.77
C GLN A 115 4.40 -0.76 7.74
N LEU A 116 3.85 -1.57 6.85
CA LEU A 116 2.86 -1.15 5.85
C LEU A 116 1.62 -0.56 6.52
N SER A 117 1.09 -1.23 7.55
CA SER A 117 -0.08 -0.78 8.30
C SER A 117 0.17 0.55 9.03
N GLN A 118 1.37 0.76 9.56
CA GLN A 118 1.75 2.03 10.18
C GLN A 118 1.88 3.16 9.17
N ALA A 119 2.50 2.90 8.01
CA ALA A 119 2.63 3.89 6.94
C ALA A 119 1.25 4.34 6.43
N GLU A 120 0.33 3.39 6.24
CA GLU A 120 -1.06 3.69 5.86
C GLU A 120 -1.78 4.49 6.95
N LYS A 121 -1.68 4.12 8.23
CA LYS A 121 -2.30 4.87 9.34
C LYS A 121 -1.81 6.32 9.38
N ARG A 122 -0.51 6.57 9.18
CA ARG A 122 0.07 7.92 9.12
C ARG A 122 -0.49 8.74 7.95
N LEU A 123 -0.57 8.14 6.76
CA LEU A 123 -1.14 8.80 5.59
C LEU A 123 -2.61 9.17 5.82
N ASN A 124 -3.41 8.24 6.35
CA ASN A 124 -4.82 8.52 6.64
C ASN A 124 -4.98 9.62 7.68
N ALA A 125 -4.16 9.63 8.74
CA ALA A 125 -4.17 10.69 9.74
C ALA A 125 -3.87 12.06 9.12
N ALA A 126 -2.92 12.13 8.17
CA ALA A 126 -2.59 13.37 7.46
C ALA A 126 -3.69 13.82 6.49
N LEU A 127 -4.42 12.88 5.90
CA LEU A 127 -5.54 13.19 4.98
C LEU A 127 -6.84 13.52 5.73
N ARG A 128 -7.00 13.02 6.96
CA ARG A 128 -8.24 13.12 7.76
C ARG A 128 -8.77 14.55 7.92
N PRO A 129 -7.95 15.59 8.21
CA PRO A 129 -8.43 16.97 8.33
C PRO A 129 -9.00 17.55 7.03
N HIS A 130 -8.67 16.93 5.88
CA HIS A 130 -9.12 17.35 4.56
C HIS A 130 -10.31 16.51 4.04
N LEU A 131 -10.83 15.61 4.86
CA LEU A 131 -12.08 14.89 4.59
C LEU A 131 -13.23 15.70 5.19
N ASP A 132 -14.27 15.98 4.39
CA ASP A 132 -15.42 16.78 4.82
C ASP A 132 -16.00 16.26 6.16
N GLN A 133 -16.17 17.16 7.13
CA GLN A 133 -16.65 16.86 8.50
C GLN A 133 -18.09 16.33 8.54
N GLU A 134 -18.81 16.32 7.41
CA GLU A 134 -20.21 15.89 7.31
C GLU A 134 -20.40 14.36 7.38
N HIS A 135 -19.33 13.57 7.39
CA HIS A 135 -19.44 12.11 7.21
C HIS A 135 -18.86 11.33 8.40
N LYS A 136 -19.63 11.25 9.50
CA LYS A 136 -19.32 10.38 10.66
C LYS A 136 -19.09 8.91 10.27
N GLU A 137 -19.67 8.46 9.17
CA GLU A 137 -19.54 7.09 8.63
C GLU A 137 -18.14 6.79 8.06
N ILE A 138 -17.35 7.81 7.73
CA ILE A 138 -15.99 7.65 7.16
C ILE A 138 -15.05 6.98 8.16
N ASP A 139 -15.09 7.40 9.42
CA ASP A 139 -14.21 6.86 10.46
C ASP A 139 -14.52 5.39 10.77
N GLU A 140 -15.79 5.00 10.67
CA GLU A 140 -16.21 3.60 10.84
C GLU A 140 -15.77 2.73 9.65
N ALA A 141 -15.98 3.22 8.42
CA ALA A 141 -15.54 2.51 7.22
C ALA A 141 -14.02 2.34 7.17
N ILE A 142 -13.24 3.38 7.48
CA ILE A 142 -11.77 3.32 7.58
C ILE A 142 -11.36 2.22 8.57
N ARG A 143 -11.93 2.24 9.77
CA ARG A 143 -11.58 1.30 10.84
C ARG A 143 -11.92 -0.14 10.46
N ARG A 144 -13.11 -0.38 9.90
CA ARG A 144 -13.53 -1.71 9.48
C ARG A 144 -12.65 -2.28 8.37
N ILE A 145 -12.25 -1.44 7.41
CA ILE A 145 -11.28 -1.83 6.37
C ILE A 145 -9.93 -2.17 6.99
N GLN A 146 -9.44 -1.39 7.96
CA GLN A 146 -8.17 -1.67 8.67
C GLN A 146 -8.20 -3.04 9.33
N GLU A 147 -9.23 -3.31 10.12
CA GLU A 147 -9.38 -4.57 10.86
C GLU A 147 -9.44 -5.78 9.93
N ILE A 148 -10.25 -5.71 8.87
CA ILE A 148 -10.35 -6.77 7.86
C ILE A 148 -9.00 -6.99 7.17
N SER A 149 -8.32 -5.91 6.77
CA SER A 149 -7.04 -6.01 6.08
C SER A 149 -5.95 -6.62 6.97
N GLU A 150 -5.88 -6.20 8.24
CA GLU A 150 -4.93 -6.77 9.20
C GLU A 150 -5.20 -8.28 9.44
N HIS A 151 -6.47 -8.68 9.51
CA HIS A 151 -6.82 -10.10 9.61
C HIS A 151 -6.41 -10.88 8.37
N MET A 152 -6.75 -10.41 7.17
CA MET A 152 -6.37 -11.06 5.91
C MET A 152 -4.86 -11.17 5.72
N ARG A 153 -4.10 -10.14 6.11
CA ARG A 153 -2.62 -10.14 6.09
C ARG A 153 -2.03 -11.20 7.03
N ARG A 154 -2.62 -11.38 8.21
CA ARG A 154 -2.22 -12.45 9.13
C ARG A 154 -2.47 -13.81 8.52
N GLU A 155 -3.69 -14.08 8.07
CA GLU A 155 -4.06 -15.36 7.44
C GLU A 155 -3.13 -15.70 6.26
N GLU A 156 -2.79 -14.70 5.44
CA GLU A 156 -1.82 -14.88 4.34
C GLU A 156 -0.44 -15.25 4.86
N ALA A 157 0.07 -14.57 5.88
CA ALA A 157 1.38 -14.91 6.45
C ALA A 157 1.39 -16.33 7.02
N TYR A 158 0.29 -16.78 7.63
CA TYR A 158 0.13 -18.17 8.06
C TYR A 158 0.12 -19.13 6.87
N ARG A 159 -0.63 -18.83 5.80
CA ARG A 159 -0.71 -19.67 4.60
C ARG A 159 0.64 -19.82 3.90
N VAL A 160 1.38 -18.72 3.74
CA VAL A 160 2.66 -18.70 3.02
C VAL A 160 3.78 -19.38 3.83
N PHE A 161 3.71 -19.36 5.16
CA PHE A 161 4.76 -19.92 6.03
C PHE A 161 4.30 -21.07 6.93
N ALA A 162 3.20 -21.73 6.57
CA ALA A 162 2.85 -23.06 7.05
C ALA A 162 3.82 -24.09 6.45
#